data_AF-A0A976JGR0-F1
#
_entry.id   AF-A0A976JGR0-F1
#
_cell.length_a   1.000
_cell.length_b   1.000
_cell.length_c   1.000
_cell.angle_alpha   90.00
_cell.angle_beta   90.00
_cell.angle_gamma   90.00
#
_symmetry.space_group_name_H-M   'P 1'
#
loop_
_entity.id
_entity.type
_entity.pdbx_description
1 polymer ?
#
loop_
_entity_poly.entity_id
_entity_poly.type
_entity_poly.pdbx_seq_one_letter_code
_entity_poly.pdbx_strand_id
1 'polypeptide(L)' 'PKTLNGLILEHLESIPDGNVSFSIGRYRFETLELSEKMVAKVRVKRMLGGVVSSEDHEDEED' A
#
# COMPACT_ATOMS: atom_id res chain seq x y z
N PRO A 1 3.99 12.43 -5.39
CA PRO A 1 5.22 12.09 -4.63
C PRO A 1 6.57 12.10 -5.38
N LYS A 2 7.65 12.52 -4.70
CA LYS A 2 9.06 12.43 -5.19
C LYS A 2 9.89 11.32 -4.52
N THR A 3 9.37 10.68 -3.47
CA THR A 3 10.07 9.67 -2.66
C THR A 3 9.17 8.44 -2.43
N LEU A 4 9.78 7.29 -2.12
CA LEU A 4 9.05 6.06 -1.85
C LEU A 4 8.13 6.19 -0.63
N ASN A 5 8.60 6.81 0.45
CA ASN A 5 7.77 7.11 1.62
C ASN A 5 6.54 7.96 1.24
N GLY A 6 6.74 9.02 0.44
CA GLY A 6 5.63 9.85 -0.03
C GLY A 6 4.62 9.06 -0.86
N LEU A 7 5.09 8.18 -1.75
CA LEU A 7 4.20 7.31 -2.55
C LEU A 7 3.38 6.37 -1.67
N ILE A 8 4.01 5.78 -0.66
CA ILE A 8 3.35 4.85 0.28
C ILE A 8 2.32 5.60 1.13
N LEU A 9 2.67 6.77 1.65
CA LEU A 9 1.75 7.59 2.45
C LEU A 9 0.57 8.12 1.62
N GLU A 10 0.80 8.50 0.36
CA GLU A 10 -0.28 8.87 -0.56
C GLU A 10 -1.24 7.70 -0.81
N HIS A 11 -0.74 6.46 -0.85
CA HIS A 11 -1.58 5.26 -1.04
C HIS A 11 -2.31 4.81 0.24
N LEU A 12 -1.71 5.02 1.41
CA LEU A 12 -2.30 4.63 2.70
C LEU A 12 -3.22 5.71 3.28
N GLU A 13 -3.18 6.93 2.76
CA GLU A 13 -3.93 8.13 3.19
C GLU A 13 -3.67 8.58 4.65
N SER A 14 -3.06 7.73 5.47
CA SER A 14 -2.71 7.93 6.86
C SER A 14 -1.49 7.09 7.23
N ILE A 15 -0.85 7.40 8.36
CA ILE A 15 0.21 6.56 8.91
C ILE A 15 -0.47 5.39 9.63
N PRO A 16 -0.20 4.13 9.25
CA PRO A 16 -0.80 2.99 9.90
C PRO A 16 -0.20 2.78 11.30
N ASP A 17 -1.03 2.34 12.25
CA ASP A 17 -0.61 2.05 13.64
C ASP A 17 0.34 0.85 13.76
N GLY A 18 0.53 0.09 12.68
CA GLY A 18 1.35 -1.12 12.66
C GLY A 18 1.71 -1.56 11.24
N ASN A 19 2.48 -2.64 11.13
CA ASN A 19 2.97 -3.14 9.85
C ASN A 19 1.81 -3.55 8.93
N VAL A 20 1.81 -3.04 7.70
CA VAL A 20 0.78 -3.28 6.69
C VAL A 20 1.40 -3.80 5.41
N SER A 21 0.62 -4.59 4.66
CA SER A 21 0.98 -5.01 3.32
C SER A 21 -0.08 -4.55 2.33
N PHE A 22 0.36 -3.92 1.26
CA PHE A 22 -0.49 -3.38 0.19
C PHE A 22 0.19 -3.60 -1.16
N SER A 23 -0.55 -3.41 -2.25
CA SER A 23 -0.03 -3.63 -3.61
C SER A 23 -0.20 -2.38 -4.45
N ILE A 24 0.87 -1.97 -5.14
CA ILE A 24 0.83 -0.91 -6.14
C ILE A 24 1.23 -1.52 -7.47
N GLY A 25 0.25 -1.68 -8.37
CA GLY A 25 0.43 -2.36 -9.65
C GLY A 25 0.91 -3.81 -9.46
N ARG A 26 2.09 -4.14 -9.99
CA ARG A 26 2.70 -5.49 -9.92
C ARG A 26 3.66 -5.69 -8.75
N TYR A 27 3.64 -4.77 -7.79
CA TYR A 27 4.55 -4.80 -6.65
C TYR A 27 3.75 -4.89 -5.36
N ARG A 28 4.10 -5.86 -4.54
CA ARG A 28 3.61 -5.97 -3.16
C ARG A 28 4.61 -5.30 -2.24
N PHE A 29 4.09 -4.41 -1.42
CA PHE A 29 4.80 -3.70 -0.37
C PHE A 29 4.41 -4.30 0.97
N GLU A 30 5.38 -4.36 1.87
CA GLU A 30 5.21 -4.80 3.25
C GLU A 30 6.05 -3.85 4.11
N THR A 31 5.39 -3.05 4.95
CA THR A 31 6.12 -2.18 5.87
C THR A 31 6.79 -3.07 6.91
N LEU A 32 8.09 -2.89 7.12
CA LEU A 32 8.88 -3.65 8.10
C LEU A 32 9.15 -2.81 9.35
N GLU A 33 9.36 -1.51 9.15
CA GLU A 33 9.64 -0.57 10.23
C GLU A 33 8.89 0.72 9.95
N LEU A 34 8.07 1.11 10.92
CA LEU A 34 7.31 2.34 10.93
C LEU A 34 7.87 3.24 12.03
N SER A 35 7.98 4.51 11.72
CA SER A 35 8.23 5.59 12.66
C SER A 35 6.97 6.46 12.71
N GLU A 36 6.79 7.25 13.78
CA GLU A 36 5.63 8.12 14.01
C GLU A 36 5.25 9.01 12.81
N LYS A 37 6.21 9.29 11.91
CA LYS A 37 6.01 10.21 10.77
C LYS A 37 6.32 9.59 9.40
N MET A 38 6.80 8.35 9.34
CA MET A 38 7.25 7.77 8.08
C MET A 38 7.38 6.25 8.09
N VAL A 39 7.30 5.66 6.91
CA VAL A 39 7.74 4.29 6.65
C VAL A 39 9.28 4.29 6.55
N ALA A 40 9.94 3.78 7.58
CA ALA A 40 11.41 3.75 7.67
C ALA A 40 12.00 2.63 6.83
N LYS A 41 11.36 1.45 6.80
CA LYS A 41 11.76 0.32 5.96
C LYS A 41 10.55 -0.39 5.37
N VAL A 42 10.67 -0.73 4.10
CA VAL A 42 9.67 -1.47 3.35
C VAL A 42 10.34 -2.59 2.56
N ARG A 43 9.70 -3.75 2.52
CA ARG A 43 10.06 -4.84 1.61
C ARG A 43 9.17 -4.77 0.39
N VAL A 44 9.78 -4.86 -0.79
CA VAL A 44 9.08 -4.86 -2.06
C VAL A 44 9.33 -6.18 -2.77
N LYS A 45 8.25 -6.84 -3.19
CA LYS A 45 8.31 -8.06 -4.01
C LYS A 45 7.55 -7.82 -5.30
N ARG A 46 8.19 -8.12 -6.44
CA ARG A 46 7.48 -8.16 -7.72
C ARG A 46 6.61 -9.41 -7.74
N MET A 47 5.32 -9.24 -7.95
CA MET A 47 4.40 -10.35 -8.12
C MET A 47 4.51 -10.82 -9.57
N LEU A 48 4.94 -12.07 -9.78
CA LEU A 48 5.12 -12.67 -11.12
C LEU A 48 3.79 -13.16 -11.74
N GLY A 49 2.66 -12.90 -11.10
CA GLY A 49 1.32 -13.14 -11.63
C GLY A 49 0.26 -12.43 -10.79
N GLY A 50 -0.76 -11.88 -11.44
CA GLY A 50 -1.97 -11.36 -10.81
C GLY A 50 -1.98 -9.86 -10.57
N VAL A 51 -2.64 -9.13 -11.48
CA VAL A 51 -3.51 -8.03 -11.07
C VAL A 51 -4.57 -8.68 -10.19
N VAL A 52 -4.57 -8.39 -8.89
CA VAL A 52 -5.75 -8.64 -8.06
C VAL A 52 -6.62 -7.40 -8.19
N SER A 53 -7.54 -7.46 -9.16
CA SER A 53 -8.79 -6.71 -9.08
C SER A 53 -9.59 -7.31 -7.94
N SER A 54 -9.72 -6.57 -6.83
CA SER A 54 -10.84 -6.72 -5.93
C SER A 54 -11.83 -5.63 -6.31
N GLU A 55 -12.82 -6.02 -7.13
CA GLU A 55 -14.12 -5.35 -7.22
C GLU A 55 -14.86 -5.49 -5.87
N ASP A 56 -15.98 -4.76 -5.72
CA ASP A 56 -17.04 -4.86 -4.70
C ASP A 56 -17.11 -3.68 -3.71
N HIS A 57 -17.86 -2.63 -4.08
CA HIS A 57 -19.26 -2.46 -3.65
C HIS A 57 -20.01 -1.74 -4.78
N GLU A 58 -20.80 -2.52 -5.54
CA GLU A 58 -22.04 -2.02 -6.14
C GLU A 58 -23.03 -1.92 -4.98
N ASP A 59 -23.32 -0.71 -4.49
CA ASP A 59 -24.55 -0.46 -3.75
C ASP A 59 -25.44 0.45 -4.59
N GLU A 60 -26.68 0.02 -4.71
CA GLU A 60 -27.75 0.33 -5.66
C GLU A 60 -28.09 1.83 -5.78
N GLU A 61 -28.42 2.27 -7.00
CA GLU A 61 -29.17 3.52 -7.24
C GLU A 61 -30.60 3.36 -6.69
N ASP A 62 -31.02 4.27 -5.81
CA ASP A 62 -32.42 4.53 -5.43
C ASP A 62 -33.00 5.68 -6.29
#